data_AF-A0A833GSV2-F1
#
_entry.id   AF-A0A833GSV2-F1
#
_cell.length_a   1.000
_cell.length_b   1.000
_cell.length_c   1.000
_cell.angle_alpha   90.00
_cell.angle_beta   90.00
_cell.angle_gamma   90.00
#
_symmetry.space_group_name_H-M   'P 1'
#
loop_
_entity.id
_entity.type
_entity.pdbx_description
1 polymer ?
#
loop_
_entity_poly.entity_id
_entity_poly.type
_entity_poly.pdbx_seq_one_letter_code
_entity_poly.pdbx_strand_id
1 'polypeptide(L)'
;EWLVPGLIKEKLVQLIKTLPQKIRAKLVPVPEFVEEVLAAVEGNDRKLNQGIINPLIEFILEARGLNARGWAVTPDAFRPDALPPHFSMNYKLIDEHGRQLDMNRSLVALRGEWGKEAKEEFAELHETPSEYTQLTDWTFGELPELMEVPVGKQTVIGYPALIDDGETVSLKVFDSAEEAADAHRKGLSRLFMLQFREQVKYFDKNVPGLTQMAMQFMALGSSDDLKRQIVELTFERACLTEPLPTTPEAFKVRCTEAKARLGLIMQEVCRLVGTVLTEWQAVTKKLPAFKAHAAAVADIEVQLKRLIGKNFVVDTPFERLQHYPRYFKAIGVRLDKLKANPARDAQLMAEYAPLWTNYERRAIQLAKMGAVDPQLEQFRWLLEELRVGLYAQELRTPVPVSVKRLQKQWEGIKNG
;
A
#
# COMPACT_ATOMS: atom_id res chain seq x y z
N GLU A 1 5.30 -25.14 -3.22
CA GLU A 1 5.35 -25.50 -4.66
C GLU A 1 6.08 -26.81 -4.93
N TRP A 2 7.27 -27.00 -4.35
CA TRP A 2 8.03 -28.26 -4.32
C TRP A 2 7.21 -29.31 -3.55
N LEU A 3 6.62 -30.27 -4.27
CA LEU A 3 5.79 -31.34 -3.70
C LEU A 3 6.65 -32.38 -2.96
N VAL A 4 6.02 -33.43 -2.45
CA VAL A 4 6.73 -34.62 -1.95
C VAL A 4 7.64 -35.24 -3.05
N PRO A 5 8.78 -35.86 -2.67
CA PRO A 5 9.76 -36.39 -3.62
C PRO A 5 9.17 -37.33 -4.70
N GLY A 6 8.13 -38.10 -4.35
CA GLY A 6 7.47 -39.01 -5.30
C GLY A 6 6.73 -38.33 -6.46
N LEU A 7 6.33 -37.05 -6.33
CA LEU A 7 5.56 -36.32 -7.34
C LEU A 7 6.36 -35.21 -8.02
N ILE A 8 7.49 -34.80 -7.44
CA ILE A 8 8.20 -33.60 -7.87
C ILE A 8 8.84 -33.76 -9.25
N LYS A 9 9.41 -34.94 -9.52
CA LYS A 9 9.97 -35.29 -10.83
C LYS A 9 8.90 -35.22 -11.92
N GLU A 10 7.77 -35.87 -11.71
CA GLU A 10 6.67 -35.87 -12.67
C GLU A 10 6.09 -34.48 -12.89
N LYS A 11 5.96 -33.68 -11.82
CA LYS A 11 5.55 -32.28 -11.91
C LYS A 11 6.48 -31.47 -12.80
N LEU A 12 7.80 -31.56 -12.59
CA LEU A 12 8.79 -30.84 -13.40
C LEU A 12 8.75 -31.27 -14.86
N VAL A 13 8.61 -32.57 -15.13
CA VAL A 13 8.45 -33.10 -16.49
C VAL A 13 7.22 -32.49 -17.17
N GLN A 14 6.06 -32.48 -16.49
CA GLN A 14 4.83 -31.91 -17.05
C GLN A 14 4.92 -30.39 -17.21
N LEU A 15 5.54 -29.69 -16.26
CA LEU A 15 5.75 -28.25 -16.33
C LEU A 15 6.65 -27.87 -17.51
N ILE A 16 7.74 -28.60 -17.75
CA ILE A 16 8.61 -28.41 -18.92
C ILE A 16 7.85 -28.70 -20.22
N LYS A 17 6.92 -29.66 -20.22
CA LYS A 17 6.08 -29.92 -21.40
C LYS A 17 5.18 -28.73 -21.76
N THR A 18 4.85 -27.85 -20.81
CA THR A 18 4.07 -26.63 -21.08
C THR A 18 4.86 -25.54 -21.80
N LEU A 19 6.20 -25.63 -21.81
CA LEU A 19 7.04 -24.62 -22.45
C LEU A 19 6.84 -24.59 -23.98
N PRO A 20 7.03 -23.42 -24.62
CA PRO A 20 7.08 -23.30 -26.07
C PRO A 20 8.04 -24.33 -26.70
N GLN A 21 7.62 -24.93 -27.82
CA GLN A 21 8.37 -25.99 -28.51
C GLN A 21 9.84 -25.63 -28.76
N LYS A 22 10.11 -24.36 -29.08
CA LYS A 22 11.47 -23.88 -29.36
C LYS A 22 12.40 -23.98 -28.13
N ILE A 23 11.87 -23.83 -26.92
CA ILE A 23 12.60 -23.99 -25.66
C ILE A 23 12.65 -25.48 -25.29
N ARG A 24 11.49 -26.14 -25.31
CA ARG A 24 11.33 -27.56 -24.93
C ARG A 24 12.28 -28.48 -25.69
N ALA A 25 12.51 -28.23 -26.99
CA ALA A 25 13.43 -29.02 -27.82
C ALA A 25 14.90 -29.00 -27.33
N LYS A 26 15.31 -28.01 -26.53
CA LYS A 26 16.67 -27.91 -25.95
C LYS A 26 16.83 -28.63 -24.62
N LEU A 27 15.71 -29.07 -24.06
CA LEU A 27 15.64 -29.74 -22.76
C LEU A 27 15.42 -31.25 -22.91
N VAL A 28 15.48 -31.77 -24.14
CA VAL A 28 15.35 -33.19 -24.43
C VAL A 28 16.72 -33.86 -24.27
N PRO A 29 16.81 -35.02 -23.59
CA PRO A 29 15.72 -35.79 -22.98
C PRO A 29 15.17 -35.15 -21.68
N VAL A 30 13.86 -34.85 -21.65
CA VAL A 30 13.24 -34.14 -20.52
C VAL A 30 13.40 -34.88 -19.18
N PRO A 31 13.26 -36.22 -19.11
CA PRO A 31 13.47 -36.94 -17.85
C PRO A 31 14.89 -36.77 -17.28
N GLU A 32 15.92 -36.85 -18.13
CA GLU A 32 17.32 -36.68 -17.72
C GLU A 32 17.60 -35.25 -17.26
N PHE A 33 17.08 -34.26 -17.99
CA PHE A 33 17.20 -32.86 -17.60
C PHE A 33 16.54 -32.57 -16.25
N VAL A 34 15.40 -33.19 -15.96
CA VAL A 34 14.75 -33.03 -14.64
C VAL A 34 15.59 -33.62 -13.51
N GLU A 35 16.30 -34.73 -13.74
CA GLU A 35 17.25 -35.27 -12.76
C GLU A 35 18.40 -34.29 -12.50
N GLU A 36 18.96 -33.70 -13.56
CA GLU A 36 20.00 -32.66 -13.44
C GLU A 36 19.51 -31.47 -12.59
N VAL A 37 18.28 -31.00 -12.85
CA VAL A 37 17.66 -29.92 -12.07
C VAL A 37 17.54 -30.32 -10.61
N LEU A 38 16.93 -31.47 -10.32
CA LEU A 38 16.70 -31.92 -8.94
C LEU A 38 18.01 -32.04 -8.15
N ALA A 39 19.04 -32.64 -8.74
CA ALA A 39 20.36 -32.73 -8.13
C ALA A 39 20.99 -31.35 -7.83
N ALA A 40 20.70 -30.34 -8.65
CA ALA A 40 21.21 -28.98 -8.47
C ALA A 40 20.45 -28.13 -7.44
N VAL A 41 19.22 -28.53 -7.07
CA VAL A 41 18.41 -27.86 -6.02
C VAL A 41 18.43 -28.62 -4.70
N GLU A 42 18.82 -29.88 -4.70
CA GLU A 42 18.90 -30.72 -3.51
C GLU A 42 19.78 -30.08 -2.43
N GLY A 43 19.22 -29.94 -1.21
CA GLY A 43 19.91 -29.32 -0.08
C GLY A 43 20.16 -27.81 -0.18
N ASN A 44 19.62 -27.13 -1.20
CA ASN A 44 19.77 -25.68 -1.37
C ASN A 44 18.49 -24.92 -0.96
N ASP A 45 18.35 -24.68 0.35
CA ASP A 45 17.17 -24.03 0.94
C ASP A 45 16.86 -22.67 0.30
N ARG A 46 17.90 -21.91 -0.09
CA ARG A 46 17.74 -20.61 -0.76
C ARG A 46 17.04 -20.75 -2.11
N LYS A 47 17.32 -21.80 -2.89
CA LYS A 47 16.64 -22.04 -4.17
C LYS A 47 15.23 -22.59 -3.95
N LEU A 48 15.05 -23.50 -2.99
CA LEU A 48 13.74 -24.07 -2.66
C LEU A 48 12.74 -22.99 -2.23
N ASN A 49 13.19 -21.98 -1.49
CA ASN A 49 12.37 -20.85 -1.03
C ASN A 49 11.94 -19.87 -2.15
N GLN A 50 12.45 -20.00 -3.37
CA GLN A 50 12.10 -19.12 -4.51
C GLN A 50 10.97 -19.66 -5.40
N GLY A 51 10.33 -20.77 -5.01
CA GLY A 51 9.37 -21.48 -5.86
C GLY A 51 10.06 -22.34 -6.93
N ILE A 52 9.29 -23.00 -7.79
CA ILE A 52 9.82 -23.93 -8.79
C ILE A 52 10.35 -23.21 -10.04
N ILE A 53 9.65 -22.15 -10.48
CA ILE A 53 9.88 -21.55 -11.81
C ILE A 53 11.22 -20.82 -11.87
N ASN A 54 11.56 -20.00 -10.87
CA ASN A 54 12.78 -19.19 -10.91
C ASN A 54 14.07 -20.05 -10.89
N PRO A 55 14.24 -21.02 -9.98
CA PRO A 55 15.40 -21.93 -10.02
C PRO A 55 15.48 -22.74 -11.31
N LEU A 56 14.34 -23.12 -11.89
CA LEU A 56 14.30 -23.83 -13.17
C LEU A 56 14.77 -22.93 -14.32
N ILE A 57 14.37 -21.65 -14.36
CA ILE A 57 14.87 -20.67 -15.33
C ILE A 57 16.38 -20.50 -15.19
N GLU A 58 16.87 -20.23 -13.97
CA GLU A 58 18.30 -20.06 -13.69
C GLU A 58 19.10 -21.27 -14.20
N PHE A 59 18.65 -22.49 -13.87
CA PHE A 59 19.30 -23.72 -14.30
C PHE A 59 19.25 -23.92 -15.82
N ILE A 60 18.11 -23.64 -16.47
CA ILE A 60 17.99 -23.71 -17.94
C ILE A 60 19.00 -22.77 -18.62
N LEU A 61 19.13 -21.54 -18.09
CA LEU A 61 20.01 -20.53 -18.65
C LEU A 61 21.50 -20.88 -18.46
N GLU A 62 21.86 -21.38 -17.28
CA GLU A 62 23.22 -21.81 -16.92
C GLU A 62 23.63 -23.09 -17.67
N ALA A 63 22.84 -24.16 -17.55
CA ALA A 63 23.20 -25.48 -18.06
C ALA A 63 23.12 -25.60 -19.59
N ARG A 64 22.35 -24.74 -20.26
CA ARG A 64 22.17 -24.79 -21.74
C ARG A 64 22.70 -23.55 -22.47
N GLY A 65 23.33 -22.60 -21.75
CA GLY A 65 23.99 -21.43 -22.34
C GLY A 65 23.05 -20.54 -23.16
N LEU A 66 21.79 -20.43 -22.75
CA LEU A 66 20.74 -19.72 -23.51
C LEU A 66 20.88 -18.18 -23.40
N ASN A 67 21.64 -17.69 -22.41
CA ASN A 67 21.97 -16.27 -22.24
C ASN A 67 22.80 -15.69 -23.40
N ALA A 68 23.60 -16.50 -24.09
CA ALA A 68 24.49 -16.04 -25.17
C ALA A 68 23.80 -15.89 -26.55
N ARG A 69 22.52 -16.28 -26.69
CA ARG A 69 21.82 -16.35 -27.98
C ARG A 69 20.58 -15.45 -28.09
N GLY A 70 20.25 -14.65 -27.08
CA GLY A 70 19.13 -13.68 -27.11
C GLY A 70 17.74 -14.27 -26.82
N TRP A 71 17.65 -15.39 -26.09
CA TRP A 71 16.40 -16.06 -25.74
C TRP A 71 16.07 -15.78 -24.28
N ALA A 72 15.04 -15.00 -24.01
CA ALA A 72 14.54 -14.79 -22.65
C ALA A 72 13.59 -15.95 -22.30
N VAL A 73 14.01 -16.87 -21.43
CA VAL A 73 13.07 -17.78 -20.76
C VAL A 73 12.50 -17.01 -19.58
N THR A 74 11.27 -16.55 -19.73
CA THR A 74 10.57 -15.76 -18.72
C THR A 74 9.56 -16.61 -17.96
N PRO A 75 9.15 -16.23 -16.73
CA PRO A 75 8.18 -16.99 -15.94
C PRO A 75 6.85 -17.25 -16.66
N ASP A 76 6.40 -16.32 -17.50
CA ASP A 76 5.20 -16.43 -18.33
C ASP A 76 5.34 -17.39 -19.52
N ALA A 77 6.49 -18.03 -19.73
CA ALA A 77 6.62 -19.14 -20.67
C ALA A 77 6.03 -20.45 -20.12
N PHE A 78 5.87 -20.56 -18.79
CA PHE A 78 5.33 -21.73 -18.12
C PHE A 78 3.81 -21.64 -17.97
N ARG A 79 3.11 -22.78 -17.96
CA ARG A 79 1.66 -22.85 -17.68
C ARG A 79 1.37 -23.79 -16.51
N PRO A 80 1.61 -23.36 -15.25
CA PRO A 80 1.33 -24.18 -14.06
C PRO A 80 -0.16 -24.55 -13.93
N ASP A 81 -1.05 -23.69 -14.43
CA ASP A 81 -2.50 -23.87 -14.51
C ASP A 81 -2.92 -25.02 -15.43
N ALA A 82 -2.08 -25.40 -16.40
CA ALA A 82 -2.32 -26.54 -17.29
C ALA A 82 -1.93 -27.89 -16.68
N LEU A 83 -1.32 -27.91 -15.48
CA LEU A 83 -0.93 -29.14 -14.83
C LEU A 83 -2.13 -29.89 -14.25
N PRO A 84 -2.14 -31.23 -14.29
CA PRO A 84 -3.11 -32.02 -13.55
C PRO A 84 -3.22 -31.58 -12.08
N PRO A 85 -4.43 -31.55 -11.49
CA PRO A 85 -4.64 -30.98 -10.16
C PRO A 85 -3.76 -31.59 -9.07
N HIS A 86 -3.42 -32.88 -9.15
CA HIS A 86 -2.56 -33.57 -8.19
C HIS A 86 -1.12 -33.05 -8.14
N PHE A 87 -0.70 -32.21 -9.09
CA PHE A 87 0.58 -31.50 -9.02
C PHE A 87 0.52 -30.15 -8.26
N SER A 88 -0.63 -29.84 -7.68
CA SER A 88 -0.81 -28.74 -6.74
C SER A 88 -1.04 -29.29 -5.34
N MET A 89 -0.54 -28.59 -4.32
CA MET A 89 -0.81 -28.94 -2.94
C MET A 89 -2.30 -28.78 -2.64
N ASN A 90 -2.83 -29.63 -1.77
CA ASN A 90 -4.10 -29.37 -1.12
C ASN A 90 -3.81 -28.61 0.18
N TYR A 91 -4.45 -27.47 0.36
CA TYR A 91 -4.49 -26.76 1.62
C TYR A 91 -5.72 -27.25 2.36
N LYS A 92 -5.52 -27.78 3.57
CA LYS A 92 -6.59 -28.21 4.46
C LYS A 92 -6.67 -27.19 5.59
N LEU A 93 -7.83 -26.57 5.73
CA LEU A 93 -8.13 -25.71 6.86
C LEU A 93 -8.62 -26.58 8.01
N ILE A 94 -7.99 -26.44 9.17
CA ILE A 94 -8.33 -27.17 10.38
C ILE A 94 -8.61 -26.19 11.53
N ASP A 95 -9.54 -26.56 12.42
CA ASP A 95 -9.80 -25.82 13.64
C ASP A 95 -8.85 -26.22 14.79
N GLU A 96 -9.01 -25.55 15.94
CA GLU A 96 -8.26 -25.82 17.18
C GLU A 96 -8.44 -27.25 17.74
N HIS A 97 -9.48 -27.97 17.31
CA HIS A 97 -9.74 -29.37 17.67
C HIS A 97 -9.23 -30.37 16.62
N GLY A 98 -8.59 -29.88 15.55
CA GLY A 98 -8.06 -30.69 14.45
C GLY A 98 -9.13 -31.16 13.47
N ARG A 99 -10.36 -30.66 13.55
CA ARG A 99 -11.42 -30.93 12.59
C ARG A 99 -11.14 -30.19 11.29
N GLN A 100 -11.41 -30.83 10.16
CA GLN A 100 -11.35 -30.16 8.87
C GLN A 100 -12.56 -29.23 8.69
N LEU A 101 -12.29 -27.94 8.52
CA LEU A 101 -13.30 -26.95 8.17
C LEU A 101 -13.49 -26.88 6.65
N ASP A 102 -12.39 -26.83 5.91
CA ASP A 102 -12.41 -26.73 4.45
C ASP A 102 -11.14 -27.32 3.82
N MET A 103 -11.14 -27.49 2.49
CA MET A 103 -9.98 -27.89 1.72
C MET A 103 -10.05 -27.35 0.29
N ASN A 104 -9.01 -26.62 -0.12
CA ASN A 104 -8.90 -26.07 -1.46
C ASN A 104 -7.47 -26.22 -1.99
N ARG A 105 -7.31 -26.22 -3.31
CA ARG A 105 -5.99 -26.16 -3.98
C ARG A 105 -5.46 -24.73 -4.13
N SER A 106 -6.31 -23.73 -3.87
CA SER A 106 -5.95 -22.32 -3.83
C SER A 106 -6.00 -21.78 -2.40
N LEU A 107 -4.83 -21.47 -1.84
CA LEU A 107 -4.75 -20.79 -0.54
C LEU A 107 -5.40 -19.40 -0.58
N VAL A 108 -5.38 -18.73 -1.75
CA VAL A 108 -6.03 -17.43 -1.95
C VAL A 108 -7.55 -17.57 -1.84
N ALA A 109 -8.14 -18.65 -2.38
CA ALA A 109 -9.57 -18.89 -2.25
C ALA A 109 -9.96 -19.15 -0.78
N LEU A 110 -9.19 -20.00 -0.07
CA LEU A 110 -9.42 -20.23 1.36
C LEU A 110 -9.29 -18.95 2.19
N ARG A 111 -8.27 -18.12 1.93
CA ARG A 111 -8.12 -16.82 2.61
C ARG A 111 -9.27 -15.86 2.29
N GLY A 112 -9.79 -15.89 1.06
CA GLY A 112 -10.93 -15.05 0.67
C GLY A 112 -12.24 -15.48 1.34
N GLU A 113 -12.45 -16.78 1.54
CA GLU A 113 -13.65 -17.34 2.15
C GLU A 113 -13.60 -17.26 3.69
N TRP A 114 -12.49 -17.70 4.30
CA TRP A 114 -12.36 -17.88 5.75
C TRP A 114 -11.51 -16.81 6.45
N GLY A 115 -10.83 -15.93 5.70
CA GLY A 115 -9.88 -14.98 6.28
C GLY A 115 -10.52 -13.99 7.26
N LYS A 116 -11.81 -13.68 7.09
CA LYS A 116 -12.53 -12.80 8.03
C LYS A 116 -12.80 -13.51 9.37
N GLU A 117 -13.25 -14.77 9.30
CA GLU A 117 -13.56 -15.58 10.48
C GLU A 117 -12.28 -15.91 11.25
N ALA A 118 -11.20 -16.27 10.54
CA ALA A 118 -9.88 -16.49 11.15
C ALA A 118 -9.35 -15.24 11.88
N LYS A 119 -9.58 -14.04 11.33
CA LYS A 119 -9.22 -12.77 11.98
C LYS A 119 -10.04 -12.50 13.24
N GLU A 120 -11.35 -12.72 13.17
CA GLU A 120 -12.26 -12.55 14.30
C GLU A 120 -11.90 -13.52 15.43
N GLU A 121 -11.67 -14.79 15.09
CA GLU A 121 -11.26 -15.84 16.03
C GLU A 121 -9.88 -15.54 16.66
N PHE A 122 -8.90 -15.10 15.87
CA PHE A 122 -7.58 -14.71 16.39
C PHE A 122 -7.68 -13.51 17.35
N ALA A 123 -8.54 -12.53 17.05
CA ALA A 123 -8.75 -11.37 17.92
C ALA A 123 -9.47 -11.72 19.23
N GLU A 124 -10.43 -12.67 19.21
CA GLU A 124 -11.18 -13.10 20.39
C GLU A 124 -10.36 -14.01 21.32
N LEU A 125 -9.51 -14.89 20.77
CA LEU A 125 -8.69 -15.83 21.54
C LEU A 125 -7.51 -15.18 22.27
N HIS A 126 -7.21 -13.91 21.98
CA HIS A 126 -6.05 -13.20 22.49
C HIS A 126 -6.44 -11.96 23.29
N GLU A 127 -7.06 -12.18 24.46
CA GLU A 127 -7.17 -11.14 25.47
C GLU A 127 -5.79 -10.61 25.83
N THR A 128 -5.59 -9.32 25.62
CA THR A 128 -4.36 -8.63 25.96
C THR A 128 -4.16 -8.70 27.48
N PRO A 129 -3.03 -9.24 27.99
CA PRO A 129 -2.77 -9.26 29.41
C PRO A 129 -2.88 -7.85 30.00
N SER A 130 -3.46 -7.72 31.20
CA SER A 130 -3.78 -6.41 31.79
C SER A 130 -2.57 -5.48 31.91
N GLU A 131 -1.36 -6.03 32.09
CA GLU A 131 -0.09 -5.30 32.14
C GLU A 131 0.32 -4.64 30.81
N TYR A 132 -0.30 -5.05 29.71
CA TYR A 132 -0.09 -4.53 28.36
C TYR A 132 -1.26 -3.64 27.88
N THR A 133 -2.15 -3.25 28.79
CA THR A 133 -3.27 -2.35 28.51
C THR A 133 -3.14 -1.05 29.30
N GLN A 134 -3.86 0.00 28.88
CA GLN A 134 -3.91 1.28 29.59
C GLN A 134 -2.53 1.95 29.76
N LEU A 135 -1.61 1.70 28.83
CA LEU A 135 -0.26 2.21 28.87
C LEU A 135 -0.24 3.69 28.50
N THR A 136 0.55 4.48 29.23
CA THR A 136 0.81 5.89 28.89
C THR A 136 2.27 6.19 28.60
N ASP A 137 3.14 5.21 28.80
CA ASP A 137 4.58 5.28 28.56
C ASP A 137 5.11 3.90 28.08
N TRP A 138 6.34 3.87 27.56
CA TRP A 138 6.99 2.66 27.09
C TRP A 138 7.49 1.82 28.28
N THR A 139 6.63 0.95 28.82
CA THR A 139 6.91 0.14 30.03
C THR A 139 6.92 -1.37 29.79
N PHE A 140 6.91 -1.81 28.53
CA PHE A 140 6.72 -3.22 28.12
C PHE A 140 8.00 -3.88 27.57
N GLY A 141 9.17 -3.24 27.69
CA GLY A 141 10.44 -3.79 27.22
C GLY A 141 10.65 -3.61 25.71
N GLU A 142 11.50 -4.43 25.10
CA GLU A 142 11.70 -4.44 23.65
C GLU A 142 10.45 -4.99 22.94
N LEU A 143 10.07 -4.34 21.84
CA LEU A 143 9.00 -4.80 20.95
C LEU A 143 9.60 -5.72 19.87
N PRO A 144 9.39 -7.04 19.95
CA PRO A 144 9.94 -7.96 18.95
C PRO A 144 9.18 -7.86 17.62
N GLU A 145 9.81 -8.26 16.51
CA GLU A 145 9.14 -8.31 15.19
C GLU A 145 8.04 -9.39 15.13
N LEU A 146 8.22 -10.48 15.88
CA LEU A 146 7.34 -11.63 15.95
C LEU A 146 7.14 -12.04 17.40
N MET A 147 5.93 -12.51 17.73
CA MET A 147 5.61 -13.04 19.04
C MET A 147 4.93 -14.40 18.88
N GLU A 148 5.40 -15.38 19.66
CA GLU A 148 4.73 -16.68 19.76
C GLU A 148 3.51 -16.55 20.68
N VAL A 149 2.35 -16.94 20.18
CA VAL A 149 1.08 -16.89 20.92
C VAL A 149 0.49 -18.29 21.02
N PRO A 150 0.14 -18.77 22.23
CA PRO A 150 -0.53 -20.05 22.39
C PRO A 150 -2.00 -19.95 21.96
N VAL A 151 -2.43 -20.85 21.07
CA VAL A 151 -3.83 -21.03 20.64
C VAL A 151 -4.21 -22.48 20.88
N GLY A 152 -5.00 -22.74 21.92
CA GLY A 152 -5.38 -24.08 22.34
C GLY A 152 -4.16 -24.96 22.67
N LYS A 153 -3.85 -25.94 21.79
CA LYS A 153 -2.68 -26.83 21.91
C LYS A 153 -1.55 -26.49 20.94
N GLN A 154 -1.68 -25.44 20.15
CA GLN A 154 -0.71 -25.01 19.14
C GLN A 154 -0.10 -23.67 19.53
N THR A 155 1.10 -23.40 19.00
CA THR A 155 1.72 -22.07 19.07
C THR A 155 1.69 -21.48 17.68
N VAL A 156 1.13 -20.28 17.56
CA VAL A 156 1.10 -19.51 16.31
C VAL A 156 2.02 -18.31 16.43
N ILE A 157 2.53 -17.84 15.30
CA ILE A 157 3.37 -16.64 15.25
C ILE A 157 2.48 -15.47 14.87
N GLY A 158 2.53 -14.39 15.65
CA GLY A 158 1.83 -13.15 15.36
C GLY A 158 2.75 -11.93 15.42
N TYR A 159 2.20 -10.78 15.04
CA TYR A 159 2.90 -9.50 14.91
C TYR A 159 2.42 -8.55 16.01
N PRO A 160 3.25 -8.22 17.00
CA PRO A 160 2.86 -7.34 18.08
C PRO A 160 2.85 -5.88 17.62
N ALA A 161 1.87 -5.11 18.10
CA ALA A 161 1.64 -3.72 17.70
C ALA A 161 0.97 -2.93 18.81
N LEU A 162 1.25 -1.63 18.85
CA LEU A 162 0.58 -0.69 19.75
C LEU A 162 -0.77 -0.30 19.13
N ILE A 163 -1.82 -0.23 19.93
CA ILE A 163 -3.14 0.25 19.52
C ILE A 163 -3.46 1.54 20.27
N ASP A 164 -4.05 2.50 19.56
CA ASP A 164 -4.56 3.74 20.14
C ASP A 164 -5.92 3.48 20.83
N ASP A 165 -5.98 3.62 22.16
CA ASP A 165 -7.21 3.53 22.97
C ASP A 165 -7.76 4.94 23.33
N GLY A 166 -7.22 5.99 22.73
CA GLY A 166 -7.60 7.38 22.90
C GLY A 166 -6.82 8.11 24.00
N GLU A 167 -7.01 7.69 25.26
CA GLU A 167 -6.30 8.28 26.42
C GLU A 167 -5.07 7.46 26.84
N THR A 168 -4.97 6.24 26.34
CA THR A 168 -3.93 5.25 26.60
C THR A 168 -3.61 4.48 25.32
N VAL A 169 -2.66 3.56 25.40
CA VAL A 169 -2.37 2.57 24.35
C VAL A 169 -2.35 1.16 24.95
N SER A 170 -2.56 0.17 24.10
CA SER A 170 -2.42 -1.24 24.47
C SER A 170 -1.51 -1.95 23.48
N LEU A 171 -0.81 -3.00 23.92
CA LEU A 171 -0.02 -3.86 23.04
C LEU A 171 -0.84 -5.09 22.65
N LYS A 172 -1.14 -5.26 21.37
CA LYS A 172 -1.88 -6.43 20.86
C LYS A 172 -1.08 -7.19 19.83
N VAL A 173 -1.42 -8.46 19.64
CA VAL A 173 -0.85 -9.28 18.57
C VAL A 173 -1.85 -9.39 17.43
N PHE A 174 -1.36 -9.30 16.20
CA PHE A 174 -2.13 -9.44 14.97
C PHE A 174 -1.63 -10.65 14.16
N ASP A 175 -2.50 -11.19 13.31
CA ASP A 175 -2.19 -12.27 12.38
C ASP A 175 -1.56 -11.79 11.05
N SER A 176 -1.59 -10.47 10.81
CA SER A 176 -1.09 -9.81 9.61
C SER A 176 -0.07 -8.73 9.95
N ALA A 177 1.10 -8.80 9.32
CA ALA A 177 2.17 -7.80 9.46
C ALA A 177 1.73 -6.40 8.99
N GLU A 178 0.92 -6.31 7.94
CA GLU A 178 0.43 -5.05 7.38
C GLU A 178 -0.54 -4.37 8.36
N GLU A 179 -1.47 -5.15 8.92
CA GLU A 179 -2.44 -4.65 9.90
C GLU A 179 -1.75 -4.25 11.21
N ALA A 180 -0.78 -5.05 11.67
CA ALA A 180 0.06 -4.73 12.81
C ALA A 180 0.83 -3.42 12.58
N ALA A 181 1.43 -3.22 11.40
CA ALA A 181 2.18 -2.01 11.09
C ALA A 181 1.28 -0.76 11.11
N ASP A 182 0.09 -0.84 10.49
CA ASP A 182 -0.88 0.26 10.46
C ASP A 182 -1.40 0.61 11.85
N ALA A 183 -1.75 -0.41 12.65
CA ALA A 183 -2.17 -0.24 14.03
C ALA A 183 -1.04 0.34 14.88
N HIS A 184 0.15 -0.28 14.81
CA HIS A 184 1.35 0.12 15.56
C HIS A 184 1.71 1.57 15.29
N ARG A 185 1.65 2.02 14.04
CA ARG A 185 1.94 3.41 13.69
C ARG A 185 1.00 4.39 14.38
N LYS A 186 -0.30 4.09 14.42
CA LYS A 186 -1.31 4.91 15.12
C LYS A 186 -1.12 4.87 16.63
N GLY A 187 -0.95 3.67 17.21
CA GLY A 187 -0.70 3.50 18.64
C GLY A 187 0.61 4.17 19.10
N LEU A 188 1.67 4.07 18.32
CA LEU A 188 2.94 4.72 18.61
C LEU A 188 2.81 6.26 18.55
N SER A 189 2.08 6.78 17.56
CA SER A 189 1.75 8.22 17.50
C SER A 189 1.02 8.69 18.76
N ARG A 190 0.01 7.92 19.20
CA ARG A 190 -0.70 8.17 20.48
C ARG A 190 0.27 8.16 21.66
N LEU A 191 1.12 7.15 21.77
CA LEU A 191 2.08 7.02 22.86
C LEU A 191 3.02 8.23 22.92
N PHE A 192 3.52 8.72 21.78
CA PHE A 192 4.25 9.98 21.72
C PHE A 192 3.41 11.16 22.21
N MET A 193 2.18 11.33 21.71
CA MET A 193 1.29 12.43 22.15
C MET A 193 1.03 12.40 23.67
N LEU A 194 0.98 11.21 24.29
CA LEU A 194 0.86 11.05 25.75
C LEU A 194 2.11 11.54 26.50
N GLN A 195 3.30 11.40 25.92
CA GLN A 195 4.54 11.98 26.46
C GLN A 195 4.58 13.52 26.32
N PHE A 196 3.81 14.08 25.38
CA PHE A 196 3.78 15.51 25.06
C PHE A 196 2.46 16.20 25.46
N ARG A 197 1.79 15.74 26.52
CA ARG A 197 0.46 16.25 26.95
C ARG A 197 0.38 17.79 27.04
N GLU A 198 1.41 18.46 27.54
CA GLU A 198 1.44 19.93 27.62
C GLU A 198 1.53 20.58 26.24
N GLN A 199 2.37 20.04 25.35
CA GLN A 199 2.53 20.54 23.98
C GLN A 199 1.27 20.29 23.17
N VAL A 200 0.62 19.12 23.32
CA VAL A 200 -0.69 18.83 22.72
C VAL A 200 -1.72 19.86 23.17
N LYS A 201 -1.84 20.13 24.47
CA LYS A 201 -2.75 21.16 25.01
C LYS A 201 -2.43 22.56 24.50
N TYR A 202 -1.14 22.90 24.37
CA TYR A 202 -0.72 24.19 23.85
C TYR A 202 -1.09 24.34 22.37
N PHE A 203 -0.78 23.34 21.55
CA PHE A 203 -1.09 23.30 20.13
C PHE A 203 -2.59 23.32 19.86
N ASP A 204 -3.38 22.58 20.65
CA ASP A 204 -4.84 22.60 20.53
C ASP A 204 -5.42 24.02 20.73
N LYS A 205 -4.81 24.82 21.60
CA LYS A 205 -5.23 26.21 21.84
C LYS A 205 -4.61 27.23 20.89
N ASN A 206 -3.48 26.90 20.26
CA ASN A 206 -2.64 27.86 19.53
C ASN A 206 -2.25 27.34 18.14
N VAL A 207 -3.23 26.98 17.31
CA VAL A 207 -2.99 26.62 15.90
C VAL A 207 -2.87 27.89 15.04
N PRO A 208 -1.69 28.18 14.44
CA PRO A 208 -1.51 29.34 13.59
C PRO A 208 -2.46 29.34 12.39
N GLY A 209 -3.16 30.46 12.16
CA GLY A 209 -4.05 30.62 11.00
C GLY A 209 -5.36 29.82 11.06
N LEU A 210 -5.69 29.17 12.19
CA LEU A 210 -6.85 28.29 12.31
C LEU A 210 -8.16 28.96 11.92
N THR A 211 -8.41 30.20 12.34
CA THR A 211 -9.67 30.91 12.02
C THR A 211 -9.94 30.96 10.52
N GLN A 212 -8.93 31.29 9.71
CA GLN A 212 -9.07 31.32 8.25
C GLN A 212 -9.23 29.92 7.68
N MET A 213 -8.42 28.97 8.12
CA MET A 213 -8.49 27.58 7.66
C MET A 213 -9.85 26.95 7.97
N ALA A 214 -10.40 27.18 9.17
CA ALA A 214 -11.70 26.68 9.60
C ALA A 214 -12.84 27.24 8.73
N MET A 215 -12.82 28.54 8.42
CA MET A 215 -13.79 29.14 7.49
C MET A 215 -13.74 28.50 6.11
N GLN A 216 -12.54 28.21 5.60
CA GLN A 216 -12.38 27.56 4.30
C GLN A 216 -12.83 26.09 4.35
N PHE A 217 -12.59 25.40 5.46
CA PHE A 217 -12.87 23.97 5.65
C PHE A 217 -14.34 23.65 6.00
N MET A 218 -15.19 24.64 6.28
CA MET A 218 -16.56 24.44 6.79
C MET A 218 -17.45 23.50 5.96
N ALA A 219 -17.18 23.36 4.65
CA ALA A 219 -17.93 22.48 3.77
C ALA A 219 -17.47 21.00 3.84
N LEU A 220 -16.38 20.72 4.54
CA LEU A 220 -15.77 19.39 4.68
C LEU A 220 -15.90 18.83 6.11
N GLY A 221 -15.86 19.70 7.12
CA GLY A 221 -15.96 19.30 8.53
C GLY A 221 -15.89 20.48 9.49
N SER A 222 -15.72 20.18 10.78
CA SER A 222 -15.64 21.19 11.85
C SER A 222 -14.22 21.74 12.03
N SER A 223 -14.12 22.87 12.74
CA SER A 223 -12.82 23.43 13.15
C SER A 223 -12.03 22.46 14.05
N ASP A 224 -12.72 21.68 14.89
CA ASP A 224 -12.08 20.70 15.76
C ASP A 224 -11.56 19.50 14.98
N ASP A 225 -12.29 19.03 13.96
CA ASP A 225 -11.80 17.98 13.04
C ASP A 225 -10.49 18.41 12.37
N LEU A 226 -10.41 19.65 11.87
CA LEU A 226 -9.21 20.15 11.19
C LEU A 226 -8.04 20.33 12.16
N LYS A 227 -8.31 20.91 13.33
CA LYS A 227 -7.32 21.11 14.39
C LYS A 227 -6.70 19.78 14.81
N ARG A 228 -7.54 18.76 15.08
CA ARG A 228 -7.08 17.41 15.44
C ARG A 228 -6.13 16.85 14.39
N GLN A 229 -6.50 16.92 13.12
CA GLN A 229 -5.67 16.42 12.03
C GLN A 229 -4.32 17.14 11.89
N ILE A 230 -4.30 18.46 12.08
CA ILE A 230 -3.05 19.25 12.05
C ILE A 230 -2.12 18.82 13.19
N VAL A 231 -2.66 18.61 14.39
CA VAL A 231 -1.90 18.13 15.54
C VAL A 231 -1.38 16.72 15.29
N GLU A 232 -2.23 15.79 14.85
CA GLU A 232 -1.85 14.40 14.51
C GLU A 232 -0.72 14.36 13.48
N LEU A 233 -0.86 15.07 12.34
CA LEU A 233 0.18 15.13 11.31
C LEU A 233 1.49 15.76 11.83
N THR A 234 1.40 16.73 12.74
CA THR A 234 2.58 17.34 13.36
C THR A 234 3.37 16.31 14.17
N PHE A 235 2.70 15.51 14.99
CA PHE A 235 3.34 14.46 15.78
C PHE A 235 3.83 13.31 14.92
N GLU A 236 3.08 12.90 13.91
CA GLU A 236 3.52 11.90 12.95
C GLU A 236 4.84 12.31 12.30
N ARG A 237 4.93 13.54 11.77
CA ARG A 237 6.16 14.04 11.14
C ARG A 237 7.31 14.21 12.13
N ALA A 238 7.01 14.56 13.38
CA ALA A 238 8.03 14.76 14.40
C ALA A 238 8.55 13.44 14.97
N CYS A 239 7.74 12.39 15.01
CA CYS A 239 8.04 11.19 15.81
C CYS A 239 8.08 9.88 15.01
N LEU A 240 7.42 9.78 13.85
CA LEU A 240 7.28 8.53 13.08
C LEU A 240 8.20 8.48 11.84
N THR A 241 9.46 8.86 12.02
CA THR A 241 10.51 8.67 11.01
C THR A 241 11.10 7.26 11.09
N GLU A 242 11.28 6.58 9.96
CA GLU A 242 11.91 5.26 9.94
C GLU A 242 13.42 5.33 10.27
N PRO A 243 13.99 4.31 10.94
CA PRO A 243 13.27 3.19 11.58
C PRO A 243 12.47 3.65 12.80
N LEU A 244 11.28 3.05 13.01
CA LEU A 244 10.49 3.26 14.22
C LEU A 244 11.21 2.68 15.47
N PRO A 245 11.05 3.30 16.65
CA PRO A 245 11.63 2.77 17.88
C PRO A 245 11.00 1.42 18.26
N THR A 246 11.84 0.45 18.55
CA THR A 246 11.46 -0.88 19.08
C THR A 246 11.91 -1.08 20.52
N THR A 247 12.62 -0.13 21.11
CA THR A 247 13.12 -0.20 22.50
C THR A 247 12.78 1.05 23.30
N PRO A 248 12.72 0.96 24.65
CA PRO A 248 12.48 2.11 25.52
C PRO A 248 13.52 3.23 25.31
N GLU A 249 14.78 2.87 25.06
CA GLU A 249 15.88 3.82 24.86
C GLU A 249 15.71 4.58 23.54
N ALA A 250 15.39 3.87 22.45
CA ALA A 250 15.12 4.48 21.15
C ALA A 250 13.90 5.40 21.20
N PHE A 251 12.85 5.01 21.92
CA PHE A 251 11.66 5.83 22.14
C PHE A 251 11.99 7.14 22.88
N LYS A 252 12.79 7.09 23.95
CA LYS A 252 13.25 8.28 24.70
C LYS A 252 14.12 9.21 23.86
N VAL A 253 15.02 8.66 23.05
CA VAL A 253 15.83 9.45 22.09
C VAL A 253 14.91 10.16 21.11
N ARG A 254 13.95 9.44 20.50
CA ARG A 254 12.98 10.01 19.57
C ARG A 254 12.15 11.12 20.20
N CYS A 255 11.72 10.97 21.47
CA CYS A 255 11.04 12.02 22.20
C CYS A 255 11.90 13.29 22.33
N THR A 256 13.18 13.14 22.67
CA THR A 256 14.11 14.26 22.83
C THR A 256 14.31 15.02 21.52
N GLU A 257 14.53 14.29 20.42
CA GLU A 257 14.68 14.86 19.08
C GLU A 257 13.40 15.55 18.59
N ALA A 258 12.24 14.90 18.76
CA ALA A 258 10.95 15.45 18.37
C ALA A 258 10.65 16.77 19.09
N LYS A 259 10.90 16.82 20.41
CA LYS A 259 10.64 18.00 21.24
C LYS A 259 11.30 19.27 20.70
N ALA A 260 12.53 19.16 20.19
CA ALA A 260 13.27 20.30 19.65
C ALA A 260 12.66 20.88 18.35
N ARG A 261 11.94 20.07 17.57
CA ARG A 261 11.42 20.44 16.24
C ARG A 261 9.90 20.57 16.15
N LEU A 262 9.14 20.11 17.15
CA LEU A 262 7.66 20.09 17.14
C LEU A 262 7.04 21.44 16.75
N GLY A 263 7.53 22.54 17.33
CA GLY A 263 6.99 23.89 17.04
C GLY A 263 7.19 24.32 15.58
N LEU A 264 8.37 24.04 14.99
CA LEU A 264 8.65 24.36 13.59
C LEU A 264 7.81 23.51 12.64
N ILE A 265 7.65 22.22 12.95
CA ILE A 265 6.82 21.30 12.15
C ILE A 265 5.35 21.74 12.19
N MET A 266 4.83 22.13 13.35
CA MET A 266 3.46 22.66 13.49
C MET A 266 3.22 23.86 12.57
N GLN A 267 4.16 24.81 12.55
CA GLN A 267 4.07 25.97 11.66
C GLN A 267 4.12 25.59 10.18
N GLU A 268 4.98 24.64 9.81
CA GLU A 268 5.08 24.14 8.44
C GLU A 268 3.78 23.46 7.99
N VAL A 269 3.21 22.59 8.84
CA VAL A 269 1.94 21.91 8.58
C VAL A 269 0.81 22.93 8.42
N CYS A 270 0.68 23.89 9.34
CA CYS A 270 -0.35 24.94 9.24
C CYS A 270 -0.22 25.74 7.95
N ARG A 271 1.01 26.13 7.56
CA ARG A 271 1.25 26.86 6.31
C ARG A 271 0.84 26.03 5.08
N LEU A 272 1.20 24.75 5.06
CA LEU A 272 0.82 23.86 3.97
C LEU A 272 -0.71 23.71 3.90
N VAL A 273 -1.36 23.33 5.00
CA VAL A 273 -2.81 23.12 5.07
C VAL A 273 -3.58 24.39 4.69
N GLY A 274 -3.17 25.55 5.18
CA GLY A 274 -3.76 26.82 4.80
C GLY A 274 -3.61 27.14 3.31
N THR A 275 -2.46 26.79 2.71
CA THR A 275 -2.27 26.93 1.26
C THR A 275 -3.18 25.96 0.49
N VAL A 276 -3.28 24.70 0.92
CA VAL A 276 -4.15 23.68 0.32
C VAL A 276 -5.61 24.16 0.29
N LEU A 277 -6.12 24.61 1.44
CA LEU A 277 -7.50 25.09 1.57
C LEU A 277 -7.75 26.36 0.75
N THR A 278 -6.78 27.27 0.68
CA THR A 278 -6.88 28.49 -0.12
C THR A 278 -7.00 28.18 -1.62
N GLU A 279 -6.13 27.32 -2.14
CA GLU A 279 -6.16 26.94 -3.57
C GLU A 279 -7.41 26.12 -3.91
N TRP A 280 -7.84 25.22 -3.01
CA TRP A 280 -9.09 24.47 -3.18
C TRP A 280 -10.32 25.40 -3.22
N GLN A 281 -10.39 26.38 -2.32
CA GLN A 281 -11.47 27.38 -2.32
C GLN A 281 -11.45 28.25 -3.57
N ALA A 282 -10.28 28.61 -4.09
CA ALA A 282 -10.16 29.36 -5.35
C ALA A 282 -10.77 28.58 -6.53
N VAL A 283 -10.49 27.28 -6.63
CA VAL A 283 -11.11 26.41 -7.65
C VAL A 283 -12.62 26.30 -7.44
N THR A 284 -13.05 26.01 -6.21
CA THR A 284 -14.46 25.79 -5.88
C THR A 284 -15.32 27.02 -6.17
N LYS A 285 -14.82 28.22 -5.87
CA LYS A 285 -15.50 29.49 -6.20
C LYS A 285 -15.55 29.80 -7.69
N LYS A 286 -14.53 29.36 -8.45
CA LYS A 286 -14.43 29.58 -9.90
C LYS A 286 -15.33 28.64 -10.70
N LEU A 287 -15.51 27.42 -10.22
CA LEU A 287 -16.18 26.33 -10.96
C LEU A 287 -17.61 26.64 -11.43
N PRO A 288 -18.49 27.30 -10.65
CA PRO A 288 -19.86 27.62 -11.10
C PRO A 288 -19.94 28.48 -12.37
N ALA A 289 -18.92 29.29 -12.65
CA ALA A 289 -18.86 30.10 -13.87
C ALA A 289 -18.71 29.26 -15.16
N PHE A 290 -18.39 27.97 -15.03
CA PHE A 290 -18.11 27.05 -16.14
C PHE A 290 -19.25 26.05 -16.38
N LYS A 291 -20.45 26.27 -15.84
CA LYS A 291 -21.61 25.37 -15.98
C LYS A 291 -21.97 24.98 -17.43
N ALA A 292 -21.63 25.83 -18.41
CA ALA A 292 -21.81 25.52 -19.84
C ALA A 292 -20.90 24.38 -20.35
N HIS A 293 -19.85 24.05 -19.61
CA HIS A 293 -18.89 22.98 -19.90
C HIS A 293 -19.10 21.78 -18.97
N ALA A 294 -20.33 21.26 -18.93
CA ALA A 294 -20.77 20.27 -17.93
C ALA A 294 -19.83 19.05 -17.79
N ALA A 295 -19.29 18.51 -18.89
CA ALA A 295 -18.38 17.37 -18.83
C ALA A 295 -17.05 17.67 -18.11
N ALA A 296 -16.46 18.84 -18.37
CA ALA A 296 -15.22 19.26 -17.70
C ALA A 296 -15.47 19.60 -16.23
N VAL A 297 -16.61 20.24 -15.93
CA VAL A 297 -17.01 20.53 -14.54
C VAL A 297 -17.20 19.23 -13.76
N ALA A 298 -17.94 18.26 -14.30
CA ALA A 298 -18.16 16.98 -13.65
C ALA A 298 -16.85 16.23 -13.39
N ASP A 299 -15.94 16.18 -14.36
CA ASP A 299 -14.61 15.57 -14.17
C ASP A 299 -13.79 16.26 -13.06
N ILE A 300 -13.79 17.60 -13.03
CA ILE A 300 -13.10 18.38 -11.99
C ILE A 300 -13.72 18.11 -10.62
N GLU A 301 -15.04 18.08 -10.49
CA GLU A 301 -15.72 17.79 -9.22
C GLU A 301 -15.34 16.41 -8.68
N VAL A 302 -15.29 15.39 -9.55
CA VAL A 302 -14.84 14.05 -9.14
C VAL A 302 -13.36 14.06 -8.76
N GLN A 303 -12.51 14.79 -9.49
CA GLN A 303 -11.10 14.96 -9.10
C GLN A 303 -10.95 15.62 -7.72
N LEU A 304 -11.69 16.69 -7.45
CA LEU A 304 -11.66 17.39 -6.15
C LEU A 304 -12.08 16.45 -5.02
N LYS A 305 -13.18 15.71 -5.18
CA LYS A 305 -13.67 14.75 -4.16
C LYS A 305 -12.67 13.64 -3.83
N ARG A 306 -11.79 13.27 -4.77
CA ARG A 306 -10.73 12.28 -4.55
C ARG A 306 -9.48 12.84 -3.89
N LEU A 307 -9.24 14.15 -4.00
CA LEU A 307 -8.07 14.80 -3.40
C LEU A 307 -8.41 15.31 -2.00
N ILE A 308 -9.57 15.93 -1.82
CA ILE A 308 -9.91 16.58 -0.55
C ILE A 308 -11.26 16.10 -0.01
N GLY A 309 -11.20 15.55 1.21
CA GLY A 309 -12.34 15.13 2.00
C GLY A 309 -12.20 15.61 3.45
N LYS A 310 -13.05 15.11 4.35
CA LYS A 310 -13.06 15.51 5.77
C LYS A 310 -11.69 15.31 6.44
N ASN A 311 -11.01 14.19 6.18
CA ASN A 311 -9.78 13.82 6.86
C ASN A 311 -8.51 14.00 5.99
N PHE A 312 -8.56 14.89 4.98
CA PHE A 312 -7.51 14.95 3.94
C PHE A 312 -6.09 15.19 4.46
N VAL A 313 -5.93 15.78 5.65
CA VAL A 313 -4.62 16.11 6.22
C VAL A 313 -3.92 14.86 6.75
N VAL A 314 -4.67 13.88 7.26
CA VAL A 314 -4.13 12.63 7.85
C VAL A 314 -4.31 11.41 6.94
N ASP A 315 -5.31 11.41 6.06
CA ASP A 315 -5.54 10.32 5.10
C ASP A 315 -4.58 10.39 3.89
N THR A 316 -3.90 11.53 3.70
CA THR A 316 -2.99 11.73 2.57
C THR A 316 -1.54 11.62 3.03
N PRO A 317 -0.71 10.76 2.43
CA PRO A 317 0.73 10.74 2.72
C PRO A 317 1.34 12.13 2.55
N PHE A 318 2.17 12.55 3.52
CA PHE A 318 2.61 13.95 3.59
C PHE A 318 3.32 14.43 2.31
N GLU A 319 4.14 13.57 1.70
CA GLU A 319 4.84 13.82 0.45
C GLU A 319 3.87 14.11 -0.71
N ARG A 320 2.65 13.56 -0.65
CA ARG A 320 1.58 13.81 -1.62
C ARG A 320 0.79 15.06 -1.28
N LEU A 321 0.50 15.29 0.01
CA LEU A 321 -0.20 16.48 0.49
C LEU A 321 0.55 17.76 0.10
N GLN A 322 1.88 17.74 0.12
CA GLN A 322 2.74 18.84 -0.34
C GLN A 322 2.46 19.29 -1.80
N HIS A 323 1.91 18.40 -2.63
CA HIS A 323 1.60 18.69 -4.04
C HIS A 323 0.18 19.20 -4.27
N TYR A 324 -0.72 19.11 -3.29
CA TYR A 324 -2.12 19.53 -3.44
C TYR A 324 -2.28 20.99 -3.89
N PRO A 325 -1.52 21.98 -3.37
CA PRO A 325 -1.62 23.34 -3.86
C PRO A 325 -1.34 23.45 -5.36
N ARG A 326 -0.37 22.67 -5.88
CA ARG A 326 -0.03 22.63 -7.30
C ARG A 326 -1.13 21.97 -8.13
N TYR A 327 -1.73 20.88 -7.63
CA TYR A 327 -2.85 20.24 -8.31
C TYR A 327 -4.06 21.17 -8.44
N PHE A 328 -4.43 21.87 -7.37
CA PHE A 328 -5.54 22.83 -7.41
C PHE A 328 -5.23 24.04 -8.31
N LYS A 329 -4.00 24.57 -8.28
CA LYS A 329 -3.56 25.58 -9.26
C LYS A 329 -3.68 25.09 -10.70
N ALA A 330 -3.30 23.84 -10.98
CA ALA A 330 -3.41 23.26 -12.32
C ALA A 330 -4.87 23.16 -12.78
N ILE A 331 -5.81 22.86 -11.88
CA ILE A 331 -7.25 22.91 -12.18
C ILE A 331 -7.68 24.35 -12.49
N GLY A 332 -7.20 25.34 -11.72
CA GLY A 332 -7.45 26.75 -11.99
C GLY A 332 -7.01 27.17 -13.41
N VAL A 333 -5.80 26.77 -13.82
CA VAL A 333 -5.26 26.98 -15.16
C VAL A 333 -6.07 26.25 -16.23
N ARG A 334 -6.47 25.00 -15.97
CA ARG A 334 -7.36 24.24 -16.87
C ARG A 334 -8.63 25.02 -17.15
N LEU A 335 -9.28 25.56 -16.11
CA LEU A 335 -10.49 26.37 -16.26
C LEU A 335 -10.25 27.62 -17.12
N ASP A 336 -9.12 28.31 -16.95
CA ASP A 336 -8.79 29.47 -17.80
C ASP A 336 -8.63 29.09 -19.28
N LYS A 337 -7.91 27.99 -19.55
CA LYS A 337 -7.69 27.48 -20.91
C LYS A 337 -8.97 26.91 -21.52
N LEU A 338 -9.83 26.30 -20.71
CA LEU A 338 -11.14 25.77 -21.12
C LEU A 338 -12.04 26.88 -21.69
N LYS A 339 -12.03 28.08 -21.07
CA LYS A 339 -12.80 29.23 -21.56
C LYS A 339 -12.42 29.62 -22.98
N ALA A 340 -11.13 29.56 -23.32
CA ALA A 340 -10.61 29.98 -24.61
C ALA A 340 -10.71 28.86 -25.68
N ASN A 341 -10.49 27.60 -25.29
CA ASN A 341 -10.48 26.48 -26.23
C ASN A 341 -11.07 25.19 -25.63
N PRO A 342 -12.41 25.05 -25.62
CA PRO A 342 -13.08 23.85 -25.10
C PRO A 342 -12.73 22.56 -25.86
N ALA A 343 -12.48 22.66 -27.17
CA ALA A 343 -12.13 21.51 -27.99
C ALA A 343 -10.78 20.90 -27.57
N ARG A 344 -9.81 21.75 -27.19
CA ARG A 344 -8.51 21.27 -26.69
C ARG A 344 -8.63 20.56 -25.35
N ASP A 345 -9.47 21.04 -24.44
CA ASP A 345 -9.74 20.35 -23.16
C ASP A 345 -10.32 18.95 -23.40
N ALA A 346 -11.31 18.85 -24.28
CA ALA A 346 -11.93 17.57 -24.64
C ALA A 346 -10.92 16.58 -25.27
N GLN A 347 -10.01 17.05 -26.12
CA GLN A 347 -8.93 16.22 -26.67
C GLN A 347 -7.99 15.69 -25.58
N LEU A 348 -7.54 16.54 -24.66
CA LEU A 348 -6.66 16.13 -23.56
C LEU A 348 -7.37 15.16 -22.61
N MET A 349 -8.66 15.37 -22.35
CA MET A 349 -9.47 14.41 -21.59
C MET A 349 -9.61 13.06 -22.28
N ALA A 350 -9.72 13.02 -23.60
CA ALA A 350 -9.78 11.76 -24.37
C ALA A 350 -8.47 10.96 -24.27
N GLU A 351 -7.32 11.63 -24.13
CA GLU A 351 -6.04 10.97 -23.87
C GLU A 351 -5.92 10.46 -22.42
N TYR A 352 -6.48 11.19 -21.45
CA TYR A 352 -6.42 10.84 -20.02
C TYR A 352 -7.39 9.74 -19.61
N ALA A 353 -8.66 9.83 -20.06
CA ALA A 353 -9.75 9.00 -19.55
C ALA A 353 -9.49 7.48 -19.61
N PRO A 354 -8.91 6.91 -20.69
CA PRO A 354 -8.60 5.49 -20.74
C PRO A 354 -7.66 5.01 -19.63
N LEU A 355 -6.67 5.84 -19.25
CA LEU A 355 -5.74 5.52 -18.17
C LEU A 355 -6.45 5.50 -16.80
N TRP A 356 -7.36 6.46 -16.57
CA TRP A 356 -8.16 6.48 -15.35
C TRP A 356 -9.09 5.27 -15.26
N THR A 357 -9.83 4.96 -16.32
CA THR A 357 -10.76 3.81 -16.34
C THR A 357 -10.04 2.49 -16.07
N ASN A 358 -8.84 2.34 -16.62
CA ASN A 358 -7.98 1.18 -16.37
C ASN A 358 -7.59 1.07 -14.89
N TYR A 359 -7.07 2.16 -14.31
CA TYR A 359 -6.73 2.24 -12.89
C TYR A 359 -7.93 1.91 -12.00
N GLU A 360 -9.07 2.57 -12.22
CA GLU A 360 -10.27 2.46 -11.40
C GLU A 360 -10.82 1.02 -11.39
N ARG A 361 -10.84 0.36 -12.55
CA ARG A 361 -11.27 -1.05 -12.65
C ARG A 361 -10.39 -1.97 -11.81
N ARG A 362 -9.07 -1.79 -11.85
CA ARG A 362 -8.12 -2.60 -11.07
C ARG A 362 -8.21 -2.29 -9.58
N ALA A 363 -8.34 -1.02 -9.21
CA ALA A 363 -8.50 -0.60 -7.82
C ALA A 363 -9.75 -1.23 -7.18
N ILE A 364 -10.89 -1.22 -7.89
CA ILE A 364 -12.12 -1.89 -7.43
C ILE A 364 -11.93 -3.40 -7.28
N GLN A 365 -11.20 -4.05 -8.19
CA GLN A 365 -10.92 -5.48 -8.12
C GLN A 365 -10.07 -5.83 -6.89
N LEU A 366 -8.98 -5.10 -6.65
CA LEU A 366 -8.09 -5.33 -5.51
C LEU A 366 -8.80 -5.04 -4.18
N ALA A 367 -9.59 -3.97 -4.11
CA ALA A 367 -10.39 -3.65 -2.93
C ALA A 367 -11.35 -4.80 -2.55
N LYS A 368 -12.00 -5.44 -3.54
CA LYS A 368 -12.86 -6.63 -3.30
C LYS A 368 -12.09 -7.84 -2.78
N MET A 369 -10.79 -7.92 -3.06
CA MET A 369 -9.91 -8.99 -2.62
C MET A 369 -9.19 -8.65 -1.30
N GLY A 370 -9.41 -7.45 -0.73
CA GLY A 370 -8.65 -6.97 0.42
C GLY A 370 -7.15 -6.84 0.14
N ALA A 371 -6.76 -6.68 -1.13
CA ALA A 371 -5.36 -6.64 -1.55
C ALA A 371 -4.91 -5.19 -1.78
N VAL A 372 -3.68 -4.88 -1.37
CA VAL A 372 -3.03 -3.59 -1.61
C VAL A 372 -1.89 -3.79 -2.63
N ASP A 373 -1.80 -2.88 -3.60
CA ASP A 373 -0.73 -2.87 -4.60
C ASP A 373 -0.04 -1.49 -4.61
N PRO A 374 1.18 -1.39 -4.07
CA PRO A 374 1.95 -0.13 -4.04
C PRO A 374 2.22 0.45 -5.43
N GLN A 375 2.34 -0.38 -6.47
CA GLN A 375 2.53 0.11 -7.84
C GLN A 375 1.28 0.79 -8.36
N LEU A 376 0.11 0.24 -8.04
CA LEU A 376 -1.18 0.84 -8.40
C LEU A 376 -1.41 2.17 -7.66
N GLU A 377 -1.01 2.25 -6.38
CA GLU A 377 -1.08 3.50 -5.63
C GLU A 377 -0.14 4.57 -6.21
N GLN A 378 1.10 4.20 -6.53
CA GLN A 378 2.02 5.11 -7.20
C GLN A 378 1.47 5.56 -8.57
N PHE A 379 0.82 4.67 -9.31
CA PHE A 379 0.17 5.00 -10.58
C PHE A 379 -0.96 6.02 -10.39
N ARG A 380 -1.80 5.89 -9.34
CA ARG A 380 -2.84 6.87 -8.98
C ARG A 380 -2.27 8.28 -8.84
N TRP A 381 -1.10 8.42 -8.23
CA TRP A 381 -0.47 9.73 -8.04
C TRP A 381 0.10 10.29 -9.34
N LEU A 382 0.66 9.43 -10.19
CA LEU A 382 1.12 9.84 -11.51
C LEU A 382 -0.02 10.31 -12.43
N LEU A 383 -1.27 9.87 -12.21
CA LEU A 383 -2.42 10.40 -12.92
C LEU A 383 -2.70 11.88 -12.57
N GLU A 384 -2.43 12.33 -11.34
CA GLU A 384 -2.51 13.76 -11.01
C GLU A 384 -1.37 14.55 -11.67
N GLU A 385 -0.17 13.96 -11.69
CA GLU A 385 0.96 14.57 -12.40
C GLU A 385 0.70 14.69 -13.90
N LEU A 386 0.06 13.69 -14.51
CA LEU A 386 -0.34 13.76 -15.90
C LEU A 386 -1.34 14.90 -16.12
N ARG A 387 -2.32 15.11 -15.22
CA ARG A 387 -3.24 16.25 -15.33
C ARG A 387 -2.49 17.59 -15.28
N VAL A 388 -1.50 17.74 -14.41
CA VAL A 388 -0.64 18.94 -14.41
C VAL A 388 0.09 19.07 -15.75
N GLY A 389 0.70 17.99 -16.25
CA GLY A 389 1.42 17.99 -17.52
C GLY A 389 0.55 18.27 -18.76
N LEU A 390 -0.73 17.89 -18.73
CA LEU A 390 -1.67 18.14 -19.83
C LEU A 390 -2.19 19.58 -19.80
N TYR A 391 -2.57 20.09 -18.63
CA TYR A 391 -3.31 21.36 -18.52
C TYR A 391 -2.46 22.56 -18.09
N ALA A 392 -1.38 22.35 -17.34
CA ALA A 392 -0.63 23.41 -16.67
C ALA A 392 0.88 23.12 -16.67
N GLN A 393 1.44 22.94 -17.87
CA GLN A 393 2.87 22.66 -18.10
C GLN A 393 3.81 23.65 -17.40
N GLU A 394 3.39 24.91 -17.30
CA GLU A 394 4.09 25.98 -16.61
C GLU A 394 4.37 25.68 -15.12
N LEU A 395 3.55 24.85 -14.47
CA LEU A 395 3.72 24.46 -13.06
C LEU A 395 4.75 23.35 -12.85
N ARG A 396 5.20 22.70 -13.94
CA ARG A 396 6.12 21.56 -13.95
C ARG A 396 5.62 20.35 -13.13
N THR A 397 6.26 19.21 -13.34
CA THR A 397 6.02 17.97 -12.59
C THR A 397 7.32 17.53 -11.91
N PRO A 398 7.25 16.93 -10.71
CA PRO A 398 8.43 16.47 -9.98
C PRO A 398 9.13 15.30 -10.69
N VAL A 399 8.38 14.54 -11.50
CA VAL A 399 8.89 13.47 -12.35
C VAL A 399 8.37 13.65 -13.78
N PRO A 400 9.14 13.25 -14.81
CA PRO A 400 8.67 13.37 -16.18
C PRO A 400 7.57 12.35 -16.49
N VAL A 401 6.37 12.86 -16.77
CA VAL A 401 5.14 12.09 -17.00
C VAL A 401 4.55 12.41 -18.37
N SER A 402 4.01 11.39 -19.05
CA SER A 402 3.26 11.56 -20.30
C SER A 402 2.31 10.37 -20.48
N VAL A 403 1.31 10.53 -21.36
CA VAL A 403 0.34 9.48 -21.68
C VAL A 403 1.06 8.19 -22.08
N LYS A 404 2.03 8.27 -23.00
CA LYS A 404 2.83 7.12 -23.47
C LYS A 404 3.61 6.44 -22.34
N ARG A 405 4.16 7.20 -21.39
CA ARG A 405 4.90 6.64 -20.24
C ARG A 405 3.95 5.90 -19.30
N LEU A 406 2.79 6.47 -19.00
CA LEU A 406 1.80 5.82 -18.13
C LEU A 406 1.14 4.61 -18.80
N GLN A 407 0.93 4.64 -20.12
CA GLN A 407 0.49 3.44 -20.86
C GLN A 407 1.49 2.28 -20.70
N LYS A 408 2.78 2.54 -20.89
CA LYS A 408 3.83 1.52 -20.71
C LYS A 408 3.90 1.02 -19.26
N GLN A 409 3.80 1.91 -18.28
CA GLN A 409 3.79 1.51 -16.87
C GLN A 409 2.55 0.66 -16.53
N TRP A 410 1.40 1.01 -17.09
CA TRP A 410 0.17 0.25 -16.93
C TRP A 410 0.26 -1.16 -17.52
N GLU A 411 0.92 -1.34 -18.67
CA GLU A 411 1.20 -2.66 -19.24
C GLU A 411 2.01 -3.54 -18.28
N GLY A 412 2.94 -2.94 -17.52
CA GLY A 412 3.67 -3.63 -16.45
C GLY A 412 2.76 -4.09 -15.31
N ILE A 413 1.93 -3.18 -14.78
CA ILE A 413 0.98 -3.47 -13.67
C ILE A 413 -0.07 -4.50 -14.08
N LYS A 414 -0.48 -4.54 -15.35
CA LYS A 414 -1.45 -5.50 -15.84
C LYS A 414 -0.90 -6.93 -15.92
N ASN A 415 0.40 -7.06 -16.17
CA ASN A 415 1.05 -8.34 -16.47
C ASN A 415 1.87 -8.90 -15.29
N GLY A 416 2.08 -8.10 -14.24
CA GLY A 416 2.60 -8.54 -12.94
C GLY A 416 1.46 -8.81 -11.97
#